data_AF-A0A6J4KC80-F1
#
_entry.id   AF-A0A6J4KC80-F1
#
_cell.length_a   1.000
_cell.length_b   1.000
_cell.length_c   1.000
_cell.angle_alpha   90.00
_cell.angle_beta   90.00
_cell.angle_gamma   90.00
#
_symmetry.space_group_name_H-M   'P 1'
#
loop_
_entity.id
_entity.type
_entity.pdbx_description
1 polymer ?
#
loop_
_entity_poly.entity_id
_entity_poly.type
_entity_poly.pdbx_seq_one_letter_code
_entity_poly.pdbx_strand_id
1 'polypeptide(L)'
;MLSATDRAEVVASVAEALLVGVDVTDGVRLLGVGVAGLTDVLQEDMFAEDAPVIAEAEAAAGADATSAPLEEPGPPRRAGWTPGADVEHDEHGAGWVWGSGLGRVTVRFETRTTGPGPVRTFSEDDPHLRRR
;
A
#
# COMPACT_ATOMS: atom_id res chain seq x y z
N MET A 1 -23.25 4.09 -12.66
CA MET A 1 -22.75 5.22 -11.87
C MET A 1 -22.86 4.79 -10.42
N LEU A 2 -21.74 4.59 -9.71
CA LEU A 2 -21.79 4.19 -8.30
C LEU A 2 -22.42 5.35 -7.51
N SER A 3 -23.62 5.12 -6.97
CA SER A 3 -24.24 6.05 -6.03
C SER A 3 -23.46 6.02 -4.72
N ALA A 4 -23.62 7.06 -3.89
CA ALA A 4 -23.08 7.04 -2.55
C ALA A 4 -23.65 5.81 -1.79
N THR A 5 -22.79 5.09 -1.07
CA THR A 5 -23.16 3.87 -0.35
C THR A 5 -22.50 3.83 1.03
N ASP A 6 -23.23 3.33 2.00
CA ASP A 6 -22.78 3.02 3.36
C ASP A 6 -22.68 1.50 3.63
N ARG A 7 -23.00 0.68 2.62
CA ARG A 7 -22.99 -0.78 2.71
C ARG A 7 -21.57 -1.33 2.70
N ALA A 8 -21.15 -1.91 3.83
CA ALA A 8 -19.79 -2.42 4.01
C ALA A 8 -19.43 -3.52 3.00
N GLU A 9 -20.40 -4.35 2.62
CA GLU A 9 -20.25 -5.43 1.64
C GLU A 9 -19.97 -4.92 0.23
N VAL A 10 -20.51 -3.76 -0.15
CA VAL A 10 -20.24 -3.14 -1.45
C VAL A 10 -18.81 -2.59 -1.46
N VAL A 11 -18.41 -1.91 -0.38
CA VAL A 11 -17.04 -1.39 -0.21
C VAL A 11 -16.02 -2.54 -0.22
N ALA A 12 -16.31 -3.64 0.49
CA ALA A 12 -15.47 -4.83 0.51
C ALA A 12 -15.34 -5.48 -0.87
N SER A 13 -16.46 -5.67 -1.58
CA SER A 13 -16.45 -6.24 -2.94
C SER A 13 -15.60 -5.42 -3.91
N VAL A 14 -15.71 -4.08 -3.87
CA VAL A 14 -14.88 -3.21 -4.72
C VAL A 14 -13.41 -3.28 -4.31
N ALA A 15 -13.11 -3.26 -3.01
CA ALA A 15 -11.74 -3.41 -2.52
C ALA A 15 -11.11 -4.74 -2.95
N GLU A 16 -11.85 -5.85 -2.86
CA GLU A 16 -11.41 -7.17 -3.31
C GLU A 16 -11.20 -7.23 -4.83
N ALA A 17 -12.10 -6.63 -5.61
CA ALA A 17 -11.95 -6.55 -7.07
C ALA A 17 -10.68 -5.79 -7.48
N LEU A 18 -10.32 -4.73 -6.77
CA LEU A 18 -9.08 -3.97 -7.00
C LEU A 18 -7.82 -4.79 -6.66
N LEU A 19 -7.90 -5.74 -5.73
CA LEU A 19 -6.76 -6.59 -5.36
C LEU A 19 -6.38 -7.60 -6.46
N VAL A 20 -7.30 -7.96 -7.36
CA VAL A 20 -7.07 -8.98 -8.40
C VAL A 20 -5.88 -8.62 -9.31
N GLY A 21 -5.62 -7.32 -9.53
CA GLY A 21 -4.51 -6.84 -10.35
C GLY A 21 -3.19 -6.60 -9.61
N VAL A 22 -3.12 -6.87 -8.30
CA VAL A 22 -1.94 -6.57 -7.48
C VAL A 22 -0.98 -7.77 -7.48
N ASP A 23 0.26 -7.55 -7.91
CA ASP A 23 1.33 -8.53 -7.76
C ASP A 23 1.77 -8.61 -6.29
N VAL A 24 1.62 -9.80 -5.69
CA VAL A 24 1.96 -10.08 -4.29
C VAL A 24 3.20 -10.98 -4.15
N THR A 25 3.97 -11.18 -5.22
CA THR A 25 5.15 -12.07 -5.24
C THR A 25 6.17 -11.71 -4.17
N ASP A 26 6.39 -10.42 -3.93
CA ASP A 26 7.34 -9.91 -2.92
C ASP A 26 6.74 -9.79 -1.50
N GLY A 27 5.48 -10.21 -1.34
CA GLY A 27 4.74 -10.10 -0.09
C GLY A 27 4.19 -8.70 0.19
N VAL A 28 3.14 -8.63 1.03
CA VAL A 28 2.47 -7.37 1.39
C VAL A 28 2.65 -7.10 2.88
N ARG A 29 3.25 -5.96 3.21
CA ARG A 29 3.49 -5.53 4.61
C ARG A 29 2.35 -4.69 5.17
N LEU A 30 1.71 -3.91 4.33
CA LEU A 30 0.58 -3.05 4.68
C LEU A 30 -0.45 -3.09 3.56
N LEU A 31 -1.71 -3.28 3.93
CA LEU A 31 -2.86 -3.10 3.05
C LEU A 31 -3.87 -2.22 3.78
N GLY A 32 -4.43 -1.25 3.06
CA GLY A 32 -5.47 -0.37 3.57
C GLY A 32 -6.42 0.02 2.45
N VAL A 33 -7.67 0.31 2.81
CA VAL A 33 -8.69 0.82 1.89
C VAL A 33 -9.00 2.26 2.30
N GLY A 34 -8.76 3.19 1.40
CA GLY A 34 -9.14 4.60 1.56
C GLY A 34 -10.45 4.87 0.84
N VAL A 35 -11.38 5.56 1.51
CA VAL A 35 -12.64 6.03 0.92
C VAL A 35 -12.61 7.55 0.85
N ALA A 36 -13.02 8.12 -0.27
CA ALA A 36 -13.07 9.56 -0.52
C ALA A 36 -14.43 9.96 -1.11
N GLY A 37 -14.73 11.26 -1.12
CA GLY A 37 -16.01 11.75 -1.66
C GLY A 37 -17.22 11.45 -0.77
N LEU A 38 -17.03 11.40 0.55
CA LEU A 38 -18.10 11.16 1.51
C LEU A 38 -19.17 12.26 1.44
N THR A 39 -20.43 11.87 1.48
CA THR A 39 -21.60 12.77 1.49
C THR A 39 -22.60 12.33 2.54
N ASP A 40 -23.35 13.29 3.08
CA ASP A 40 -24.49 13.09 3.97
C ASP A 40 -25.78 12.70 3.23
N VAL A 41 -25.79 12.83 1.90
CA VAL A 41 -26.93 12.47 1.05
C VAL A 41 -26.69 11.11 0.41
N LEU A 42 -27.45 10.12 0.86
CA LEU A 42 -27.51 8.79 0.23
C LEU A 42 -28.80 8.68 -0.56
N GLN A 43 -28.69 8.39 -1.85
CA GLN A 43 -29.84 8.00 -2.66
C GLN A 43 -29.77 6.50 -2.89
N GLU A 44 -30.65 5.77 -2.22
CA GLU A 44 -30.81 4.34 -2.42
C GLU A 44 -31.21 4.07 -3.87
N ASP A 45 -30.57 3.06 -4.47
CA ASP A 45 -30.92 2.66 -5.82
C ASP A 45 -32.31 2.01 -5.79
N MET A 46 -33.27 2.68 -6.44
CA MET A 46 -34.68 2.31 -6.41
C MET A 46 -34.96 0.95 -7.08
N PHE A 47 -33.97 0.37 -7.78
CA PHE A 47 -34.08 -0.91 -8.48
C PHE A 47 -32.97 -1.92 -8.15
N ALA A 48 -32.10 -1.64 -7.18
CA ALA A 48 -31.15 -2.62 -6.69
C ALA A 48 -31.89 -3.62 -5.79
N GLU A 49 -32.60 -4.58 -6.39
CA GLU A 49 -32.96 -5.82 -5.69
C GLU A 49 -31.67 -6.57 -5.30
N ASP A 50 -31.72 -7.48 -4.31
CA ASP A 50 -30.61 -8.29 -3.74
C ASP A 50 -29.86 -9.16 -4.78
N ALA A 51 -29.37 -8.56 -5.85
CA ALA A 51 -28.54 -9.16 -6.86
C ALA A 51 -27.13 -9.30 -6.26
N PRO A 52 -26.47 -10.46 -6.40
CA PRO A 52 -25.08 -10.58 -6.04
C PRO A 52 -24.30 -9.51 -6.78
N VAL A 53 -23.51 -8.72 -6.06
CA VAL A 53 -22.69 -7.65 -6.62
C VAL A 53 -21.65 -8.30 -7.53
N ILE A 54 -21.99 -8.49 -8.80
CA ILE A 54 -21.01 -8.76 -9.85
C ILE A 54 -20.44 -7.39 -10.16
N ALA A 55 -19.28 -7.09 -9.56
CA ALA A 55 -18.53 -5.89 -9.89
C ALA A 55 -18.01 -6.03 -11.33
N GLU A 56 -18.86 -5.76 -12.32
CA GLU A 56 -18.43 -5.41 -13.66
C GLU A 56 -17.77 -4.04 -13.53
N ALA A 57 -16.46 -4.06 -13.28
CA ALA A 57 -15.62 -2.88 -13.29
C ALA A 57 -15.48 -2.39 -14.74
N GLU A 58 -16.55 -1.84 -15.32
CA GLU A 58 -16.40 -0.87 -16.39
C GLU A 58 -15.73 0.36 -15.78
N ALA A 59 -14.50 0.60 -16.22
CA ALA A 59 -13.68 1.74 -15.85
C ALA A 59 -14.44 3.05 -16.14
N ALA A 60 -15.19 3.54 -15.15
CA ALA A 60 -15.74 4.88 -15.13
C ALA A 60 -14.61 5.88 -14.86
N ALA A 61 -13.77 6.09 -15.88
CA ALA A 61 -12.91 7.25 -16.00
C ALA A 61 -13.80 8.47 -16.27
N GLY A 62 -14.37 9.05 -15.21
CA GLY A 62 -15.35 10.13 -15.38
C GLY A 62 -16.00 10.61 -14.10
N ALA A 63 -15.23 10.75 -13.02
CA ALA A 63 -15.60 11.60 -11.90
C ALA A 63 -14.33 12.35 -11.50
N ASP A 64 -14.47 13.65 -11.32
CA ASP A 64 -13.44 14.58 -10.86
C ASP A 64 -13.03 14.21 -9.43
N ALA A 65 -12.33 13.09 -9.30
CA ALA A 65 -11.43 12.87 -8.21
C ALA A 65 -10.42 13.99 -8.36
N THR A 66 -10.49 14.98 -7.49
CA THR A 66 -9.25 15.60 -7.04
C THR A 66 -8.42 14.44 -6.54
N SER A 67 -7.60 13.90 -7.42
CA SER A 67 -6.50 13.03 -7.11
C SER A 67 -5.67 13.86 -6.14
N ALA A 68 -5.93 13.69 -4.84
CA ALA A 68 -4.88 13.83 -3.86
C ALA A 68 -3.71 13.10 -4.51
N PRO A 69 -2.57 13.77 -4.75
CA PRO A 69 -1.51 13.19 -5.55
C PRO A 69 -1.27 11.79 -5.00
N LEU A 70 -1.65 10.76 -5.76
CA LEU A 70 -1.01 9.46 -5.62
C LEU A 70 0.43 9.87 -5.76
N GLU A 71 1.18 9.81 -4.65
CA GLU A 71 2.50 10.37 -4.54
C GLU A 71 3.27 9.79 -5.72
N GLU A 72 3.38 10.58 -6.80
CA GLU A 72 3.95 10.07 -8.03
C GLU A 72 5.33 9.61 -7.60
N PRO A 73 5.76 8.39 -7.95
CA PRO A 73 7.09 7.95 -7.59
C PRO A 73 8.02 9.04 -8.11
N GLY A 74 8.55 9.83 -7.17
CA GLY A 74 9.33 11.01 -7.50
C GLY A 74 10.44 10.59 -8.45
N PRO A 75 11.01 11.53 -9.22
CA PRO A 75 12.04 11.24 -10.23
C PRO A 75 13.00 10.19 -9.67
N PRO A 76 13.31 9.12 -10.43
CA PRO A 76 13.85 7.87 -9.90
C PRO A 76 14.88 8.19 -8.84
N ARG A 77 14.49 7.96 -7.57
CA ARG A 77 15.36 8.27 -6.44
C ARG A 77 16.68 7.56 -6.73
N ARG A 78 17.80 8.30 -6.69
CA ARG A 78 19.15 7.76 -6.89
C ARG A 78 19.22 6.37 -6.27
N ALA A 79 19.85 5.41 -6.94
CA ALA A 79 19.96 3.98 -6.61
C ALA A 79 20.33 3.70 -5.13
N GLY A 80 19.38 3.94 -4.23
CA GLY A 80 19.58 4.03 -2.79
C GLY A 80 18.35 3.49 -2.09
N TRP A 81 18.48 3.25 -0.79
CA TRP A 81 17.50 2.53 0.00
C TRP A 81 16.14 3.23 0.00
N THR A 82 15.06 2.49 -0.25
CA THR A 82 13.69 3.01 -0.23
C THR A 82 13.03 2.59 1.08
N PRO A 83 12.29 3.48 1.77
CA PRO A 83 11.49 3.07 2.92
C PRO A 83 10.62 1.86 2.58
N GLY A 84 10.58 0.87 3.46
CA GLY A 84 9.88 -0.40 3.28
C GLY A 84 10.65 -1.47 2.52
N ALA A 85 11.79 -1.15 1.89
CA ALA A 85 12.59 -2.14 1.17
C ALA A 85 13.17 -3.19 2.13
N ASP A 86 13.18 -4.45 1.67
CA ASP A 86 13.71 -5.57 2.42
C ASP A 86 15.23 -5.63 2.33
N VAL A 87 15.85 -5.94 3.46
CA VAL A 87 17.30 -6.00 3.59
C VAL A 87 17.75 -7.19 4.40
N GLU A 88 18.99 -7.58 4.20
CA GLU A 88 19.69 -8.55 5.02
C GLU A 88 21.04 -7.97 5.44
N HIS A 89 21.32 -8.03 6.74
CA HIS A 89 22.60 -7.62 7.32
C HIS A 89 23.35 -8.82 7.89
N ASP A 90 24.64 -8.94 7.63
CA ASP A 90 25.45 -10.10 8.04
C ASP A 90 25.33 -10.43 9.54
N GLU A 91 25.33 -9.40 10.40
CA GLU A 91 25.24 -9.59 11.87
C GLU A 91 23.81 -9.57 12.44
N HIS A 92 22.88 -8.88 11.78
CA HIS A 92 21.55 -8.61 12.34
C HIS A 92 20.43 -9.39 11.64
N GLY A 93 20.75 -10.06 10.54
CA GLY A 93 19.81 -10.85 9.75
C GLY A 93 18.85 -9.97 8.94
N ALA A 94 17.65 -10.49 8.72
CA ALA A 94 16.62 -9.86 7.91
C ALA A 94 16.00 -8.64 8.60
N GLY A 95 15.75 -7.59 7.84
CA GLY A 95 15.08 -6.38 8.30
C GLY A 95 14.45 -5.61 7.15
N TRP A 96 14.00 -4.40 7.45
CA TRP A 96 13.41 -3.51 6.46
C TRP A 96 13.84 -2.06 6.70
N VAL A 97 13.93 -1.28 5.63
CA VAL A 97 14.35 0.12 5.69
C VAL A 97 13.24 0.96 6.31
N TRP A 98 13.50 1.53 7.49
CA TRP A 98 12.59 2.47 8.11
C TRP A 98 12.67 3.86 7.46
N GLY A 99 13.87 4.27 7.04
CA GLY A 99 14.09 5.52 6.33
C GLY A 99 15.52 5.65 5.82
N SER A 100 15.72 6.53 4.83
CA SER A 100 17.02 6.78 4.21
C SER A 100 17.21 8.27 3.92
N GLY A 101 18.46 8.72 3.91
CA GLY A 101 18.84 10.10 3.64
C GLY A 101 20.19 10.48 4.22
N LEU A 102 20.78 11.56 3.70
CA LEU A 102 22.08 12.08 4.15
C LEU A 102 23.21 11.03 4.13
N GLY A 103 23.18 10.09 3.18
CA GLY A 103 24.18 9.02 3.09
C GLY A 103 24.03 7.94 4.16
N ARG A 104 22.88 7.87 4.85
CA ARG A 104 22.58 6.85 5.85
C ARG A 104 21.24 6.16 5.61
N VAL A 105 21.16 4.93 6.08
CA VAL A 105 19.95 4.12 6.06
C VAL A 105 19.66 3.62 7.46
N THR A 106 18.43 3.81 7.92
CA THR A 106 17.95 3.26 9.19
C THR A 106 17.09 2.04 8.90
N VAL A 107 17.46 0.91 9.51
CA VAL A 107 16.86 -0.41 9.30
C VAL A 107 16.29 -0.90 10.63
N ARG A 108 15.10 -1.51 10.56
CA ARG A 108 14.51 -2.25 11.68
C ARG A 108 14.61 -3.75 11.41
N PHE A 109 15.29 -4.46 12.31
CA PHE A 109 15.57 -5.89 12.17
C PHE A 109 14.52 -6.72 12.88
N GLU A 110 13.36 -6.83 12.24
CA GLU A 110 12.27 -7.67 12.72
C GLU A 110 11.67 -8.49 11.57
N THR A 111 11.13 -9.63 11.93
CA THR A 111 10.42 -10.54 11.03
C THR A 111 9.08 -10.91 11.66
N ARG A 112 8.22 -11.55 10.87
CA ARG A 112 6.94 -12.09 11.34
C ARG A 112 7.08 -13.02 12.54
N THR A 113 8.22 -13.68 12.71
CA THR A 113 8.44 -14.69 13.75
C THR A 113 9.24 -14.18 14.95
N THR A 114 9.89 -13.03 14.87
CA THR A 114 10.79 -12.53 15.92
C THR A 114 10.15 -11.49 16.85
N GLY A 115 9.01 -10.89 16.48
CA GLY A 115 8.43 -9.76 17.21
C GLY A 115 9.24 -8.46 17.02
N PRO A 116 8.94 -7.38 17.78
CA PRO A 116 9.58 -6.08 17.63
C PRO A 116 11.09 -6.14 17.76
N GLY A 117 11.80 -5.77 16.69
CA GLY A 117 13.26 -5.90 16.60
C GLY A 117 14.03 -4.59 16.81
N PRO A 118 15.36 -4.66 16.97
CA PRO A 118 16.19 -3.47 17.14
C PRO A 118 16.21 -2.62 15.88
N VAL A 119 16.28 -1.31 16.07
CA VAL A 119 16.52 -0.32 15.02
C VAL A 119 18.00 0.07 15.02
N ARG A 120 18.62 0.13 13.84
CA ARG A 120 20.03 0.51 13.64
C ARG A 120 20.17 1.40 12.41
N THR A 121 21.20 2.22 12.40
CA THR A 121 21.51 3.12 11.28
C THR A 121 22.90 2.81 10.74
N PHE A 122 22.99 2.60 9.42
CA PHE A 122 24.21 2.26 8.70
C PHE A 122 24.56 3.34 7.68
N SER A 123 25.76 3.25 7.12
CA SER A 123 26.08 3.96 5.87
C SER A 123 25.24 3.36 4.73
N GLU A 124 24.87 4.16 3.72
CA GLU A 124 24.18 3.61 2.54
C GLU A 124 25.04 2.61 1.77
N ASP A 125 26.37 2.78 1.83
CA ASP A 125 27.38 1.92 1.18
C ASP A 125 27.96 0.84 2.14
N ASP A 126 27.25 0.52 3.23
CA ASP A 126 27.71 -0.50 4.17
C ASP A 126 27.84 -1.88 3.47
N PRO A 127 29.04 -2.50 3.43
CA PRO A 127 29.25 -3.75 2.71
C PRO A 127 28.50 -4.93 3.34
N HIS A 128 28.11 -4.84 4.61
CA HIS A 128 27.36 -5.87 5.31
C HIS A 128 25.85 -5.77 5.08
N LEU A 129 25.36 -4.71 4.44
CA LEU A 129 23.94 -4.48 4.18
C LEU A 129 23.59 -4.74 2.71
N ARG A 130 22.69 -5.69 2.46
CA ARG A 130 22.28 -6.10 1.10
C ARG A 130 20.77 -6.03 0.94
N ARG A 131 20.30 -5.70 -0.27
CA ARG A 131 18.89 -5.85 -0.63
C ARG A 131 18.55 -7.33 -0.68
N ARG A 132 17.37 -7.66 -0.16
CA ARG A 132 16.79 -9.00 -0.25
C ARG A 132 15.88 -9.10 -1.46
#